data_AF-S9R812-F1
#
_entry.id   AF-S9R812-F1
#
_cell.length_a   1.000
_cell.length_b   1.000
_cell.length_c   1.000
_cell.angle_alpha   90.00
_cell.angle_beta   90.00
_cell.angle_gamma   90.00
#
_symmetry.space_group_name_H-M   'P 1'
#
loop_
_entity.id
_entity.type
_entity.pdbx_description
1 polymer ?
#
loop_
_entity_poly.entity_id
_entity_poly.type
_entity_poly.pdbx_seq_one_letter_code
_entity_poly.pdbx_strand_id
1 'polypeptide(L)'
;MSGAQIEADVVGLVRDIGAMIDAARKQVSVTANAALMGLYWQIGQRVHTEVLEERRAEYGAQIVSAVGRQLEARYGRGFGEKSLRHMIRFAQAPARAFRGGEVP
;
A
#
# COMPACT_ATOMS: atom_id res chain seq x y z
N MET A 1 17.06 47.10 11.76
CA MET A 1 16.73 45.97 10.85
C MET A 1 15.86 46.52 9.73
N SER A 2 16.28 46.41 8.47
CA SER A 2 15.47 46.86 7.32
C SER A 2 14.33 45.87 7.07
N GLY A 3 13.18 46.34 6.57
CA GLY A 3 12.05 45.48 6.19
C GLY A 3 12.43 44.39 5.17
N ALA A 4 13.37 44.70 4.26
CA ALA A 4 13.90 43.73 3.29
C ALA A 4 14.68 42.58 3.95
N GLN A 5 15.35 42.84 5.09
CA GLN A 5 16.06 41.79 5.82
C GLN A 5 15.07 40.85 6.53
N ILE A 6 14.02 41.40 7.12
CA ILE A 6 12.97 40.61 7.77
C ILE A 6 12.28 39.70 6.76
N GLU A 7 11.98 40.21 5.56
CA GLU A 7 11.39 39.41 4.48
C GLU A 7 12.32 38.27 4.05
N ALA A 8 13.61 38.54 3.85
CA ALA A 8 14.60 37.51 3.50
C ALA A 8 14.71 36.43 4.60
N ASP A 9 14.72 36.83 5.88
CA ASP A 9 14.78 35.92 7.02
C ASP A 9 13.53 35.02 7.09
N VAL A 10 12.34 35.61 6.87
CA VAL A 10 11.06 34.87 6.83
C VAL A 10 11.04 33.87 5.67
N VAL A 11 11.47 34.27 4.48
CA VAL A 11 11.54 33.37 3.31
C VAL A 11 12.47 32.18 3.59
N GLY A 12 13.64 32.44 4.19
CA GLY A 12 14.57 31.39 4.62
C GLY A 12 13.93 30.43 5.61
N LEU A 13 13.30 30.97 6.66
CA LEU A 13 12.64 30.16 7.70
C LEU A 13 11.49 29.31 7.15
N VAL A 14 10.65 29.87 6.28
CA VAL A 14 9.55 29.13 5.64
C VAL A 14 10.08 27.98 4.80
N ARG A 15 11.15 28.19 4.03
CA ARG A 15 11.79 27.14 3.24
C ARG A 15 12.31 26.02 4.14
N ASP A 16 13.00 26.36 5.21
CA ASP A 16 13.62 25.38 6.10
C ASP A 16 12.54 24.57 6.85
N ILE A 17 11.48 25.23 7.33
CA ILE A 17 10.32 24.54 7.94
C ILE A 17 9.58 23.67 6.91
N GLY A 18 9.40 24.16 5.68
CA GLY A 18 8.80 23.38 4.59
C GLY A 18 9.57 22.09 4.33
N ALA A 19 10.90 22.16 4.26
CA ALA A 19 11.76 20.99 4.07
C ALA A 19 11.61 19.98 5.22
N MET A 20 11.49 20.44 6.47
CA MET A 20 11.24 19.57 7.63
C MET A 20 9.88 18.86 7.52
N ILE A 21 8.83 19.58 7.13
CA ILE A 21 7.48 19.01 6.94
C ILE A 21 7.49 17.96 5.82
N ASP A 22 8.13 18.26 4.69
CA ASP A 22 8.17 17.35 3.55
C ASP A 22 8.96 16.09 3.85
N ALA A 23 10.08 16.22 4.58
CA ALA A 23 10.84 15.07 5.06
C ALA A 23 9.99 14.15 5.96
N ALA A 24 9.25 14.73 6.92
CA ALA A 24 8.37 13.97 7.80
C ALA A 24 7.23 13.28 7.04
N ARG A 25 6.57 13.99 6.11
CA ARG A 25 5.52 13.41 5.26
C ARG A 25 6.04 12.26 4.41
N LYS A 26 7.22 12.42 3.82
CA LYS A 26 7.87 11.36 3.04
C LYS A 26 8.15 10.14 3.91
N GLN A 27 8.68 10.33 5.11
CA GLN A 27 8.95 9.22 6.02
C GLN A 27 7.68 8.44 6.38
N VAL A 28 6.60 9.15 6.75
CA VAL A 28 5.30 8.51 7.02
C VAL A 28 4.80 7.74 5.81
N SER A 29 4.92 8.32 4.61
CA SER A 29 4.45 7.70 3.37
C SER A 29 5.24 6.43 3.06
N VAL A 30 6.57 6.44 3.22
CA VAL A 30 7.42 5.26 3.05
C VAL A 30 7.02 4.16 4.03
N THR A 31 6.92 4.47 5.32
CA THR A 31 6.55 3.49 6.34
C THR A 31 5.14 2.92 6.13
N ALA A 32 4.17 3.76 5.78
CA ALA A 32 2.80 3.33 5.51
C ALA A 32 2.74 2.44 4.24
N ASN A 33 3.47 2.79 3.18
CA ASN A 33 3.53 2.00 1.96
C ASN A 33 4.14 0.62 2.21
N ALA A 34 5.24 0.55 2.96
CA ALA A 34 5.87 -0.72 3.35
C ALA A 34 4.89 -1.63 4.10
N ALA A 35 4.16 -1.08 5.07
CA ALA A 35 3.16 -1.81 5.84
C ALA A 35 2.00 -2.30 4.97
N LEU A 36 1.49 -1.46 4.07
CA LEU A 36 0.42 -1.82 3.13
C LEU A 36 0.85 -2.91 2.15
N MET A 37 2.07 -2.81 1.61
CA MET A 37 2.62 -3.83 0.73
C MET A 37 2.73 -5.19 1.46
N GLY A 38 3.22 -5.18 2.70
CA GLY A 38 3.24 -6.35 3.59
C GLY A 38 1.86 -6.98 3.77
N LEU A 39 0.87 -6.16 4.12
CA LEU A 39 -0.52 -6.59 4.30
C LEU A 39 -1.10 -7.20 3.02
N TYR A 40 -0.90 -6.54 1.88
CA TYR A 40 -1.46 -6.99 0.60
C TYR A 40 -0.89 -8.34 0.16
N TRP A 41 0.40 -8.58 0.40
CA TRP A 41 1.00 -9.89 0.15
C TRP A 41 0.42 -10.96 1.07
N GLN A 42 0.29 -10.69 2.38
CA GLN A 42 -0.27 -11.63 3.34
C GLN A 42 -1.72 -12.00 3.00
N ILE A 43 -2.53 -11.01 2.61
CA ILE A 43 -3.90 -11.25 2.12
C ILE A 43 -3.87 -12.14 0.88
N GLY A 44 -3.00 -11.82 -0.09
CA GLY A 44 -2.84 -12.62 -1.30
C GLY A 44 -2.52 -14.08 -1.02
N GLN A 45 -1.57 -14.35 -0.12
CA GLN A 45 -1.21 -15.70 0.31
C GLN A 45 -2.39 -16.41 0.98
N ARG A 46 -3.03 -15.77 1.96
CA ARG A 46 -4.15 -16.37 2.71
C ARG A 46 -5.31 -16.77 1.81
N VAL A 47 -5.67 -15.90 0.85
CA VAL A 47 -6.77 -16.17 -0.08
C VAL A 47 -6.37 -17.22 -1.13
N HIS A 48 -5.12 -17.19 -1.59
CA HIS A 48 -4.62 -18.20 -2.51
C HIS A 48 -4.65 -19.61 -1.93
N THR A 49 -4.22 -19.79 -0.68
CA THR A 49 -4.26 -21.09 0.01
C THR A 49 -5.69 -21.64 0.07
N GLU A 50 -6.66 -20.81 0.48
CA GLU A 50 -8.08 -21.22 0.53
C GLU A 50 -8.59 -21.68 -0.85
N VAL A 51 -8.31 -20.89 -1.89
CA VAL A 51 -8.77 -21.19 -3.26
C VAL A 51 -8.13 -22.46 -3.81
N LEU A 52 -6.86 -22.75 -3.47
CA LEU A 52 -6.18 -23.96 -3.90
C LEU A 52 -6.72 -25.22 -3.22
N GLU A 53 -7.09 -25.14 -1.95
CA GLU A 53 -7.65 -26.28 -1.19
C GLU A 53 -8.98 -26.78 -1.80
N GLU A 54 -9.72 -25.90 -2.47
CA GLU A 54 -11.03 -26.22 -3.02
C GLU A 54 -11.03 -26.88 -4.42
N ARG A 55 -9.86 -27.06 -5.05
CA ARG A 55 -9.62 -27.85 -6.29
C ARG A 55 -10.53 -27.56 -7.50
N ARG A 56 -11.32 -26.49 -7.51
CA ARG A 56 -12.18 -26.07 -8.62
C ARG A 56 -12.05 -24.58 -8.88
N ALA A 57 -11.53 -24.21 -10.06
CA ALA A 57 -11.29 -22.82 -10.44
C ALA A 57 -12.55 -21.93 -10.40
N GLU A 58 -13.72 -22.50 -10.68
CA GLU A 58 -14.99 -21.78 -10.68
C GLU A 58 -15.46 -21.41 -9.25
N TYR A 59 -15.27 -22.30 -8.29
CA TYR A 59 -15.67 -22.09 -6.91
C TYR A 59 -14.76 -21.06 -6.20
N GLY A 60 -13.44 -21.15 -6.44
CA GLY A 60 -12.49 -20.14 -5.96
C GLY A 60 -12.78 -18.72 -6.49
N ALA A 61 -13.27 -18.60 -7.73
CA ALA A 61 -13.67 -17.30 -8.28
C ALA A 61 -14.88 -16.69 -7.53
N GLN A 62 -15.84 -17.53 -7.12
CA GLN A 62 -16.99 -17.09 -6.34
C GLN A 62 -16.58 -16.63 -4.93
N ILE A 63 -15.64 -17.32 -4.29
CA ILE A 63 -15.09 -16.92 -2.99
C ILE A 63 -14.40 -15.56 -3.09
N VAL A 64 -13.49 -15.37 -4.05
CA VAL A 64 -12.79 -14.09 -4.21
C VAL A 64 -13.78 -12.95 -4.45
N SER A 65 -14.84 -13.20 -5.20
CA SER A 65 -15.90 -12.22 -5.43
C SER A 65 -16.69 -11.89 -4.16
N ALA A 66 -17.12 -12.91 -3.40
CA ALA A 66 -17.88 -12.73 -2.17
C ALA A 66 -17.07 -12.04 -1.06
N VAL A 67 -15.81 -12.46 -0.87
CA VAL A 67 -14.88 -11.85 0.08
C VAL A 67 -14.60 -10.40 -0.31
N GLY A 68 -14.36 -10.13 -1.60
CA GLY A 68 -14.12 -8.77 -2.09
C GLY A 68 -15.26 -7.81 -1.79
N ARG A 69 -16.51 -8.21 -2.04
CA ARG A 69 -17.67 -7.38 -1.70
C ARG A 69 -17.74 -7.06 -0.21
N GLN A 70 -17.51 -8.05 0.64
CA GLN A 70 -17.59 -7.87 2.09
C GLN A 70 -16.45 -7.00 2.63
N LEU A 71 -15.22 -7.21 2.14
CA LEU A 71 -14.09 -6.39 2.55
C LEU A 71 -14.19 -4.96 2.04
N GLU A 72 -14.67 -4.75 0.82
CA GLU A 72 -14.90 -3.40 0.29
C GLU A 72 -15.96 -2.63 1.07
N ALA A 73 -17.07 -3.30 1.45
CA ALA A 73 -18.10 -2.68 2.28
C ALA A 73 -17.56 -2.26 3.67
N ARG A 74 -16.61 -3.03 4.23
CA ARG A 74 -16.06 -2.81 5.57
C ARG A 74 -14.85 -1.86 5.61
N TYR A 75 -13.96 -1.96 4.63
CA TYR A 75 -12.65 -1.33 4.62
C TYR A 75 -12.44 -0.37 3.44
N GLY A 76 -13.41 -0.29 2.51
CA GLY A 76 -13.41 0.63 1.38
C GLY A 76 -12.81 0.03 0.10
N ARG A 77 -12.82 0.86 -0.96
CA ARG A 77 -12.49 0.48 -2.35
C ARG A 77 -11.14 -0.20 -2.57
N GLY A 78 -10.21 -0.08 -1.61
CA GLY A 78 -8.91 -0.75 -1.63
C GLY A 78 -8.99 -2.28 -1.53
N PHE A 79 -10.11 -2.84 -1.07
CA PHE A 79 -10.23 -4.27 -0.74
C PHE A 79 -11.31 -5.03 -1.53
N GLY A 80 -11.78 -4.46 -2.64
CA GLY A 80 -12.74 -5.11 -3.53
C GLY A 80 -12.17 -6.32 -4.27
N GLU A 81 -13.04 -7.01 -5.02
CA GLU A 81 -12.69 -8.23 -5.76
C GLU A 81 -11.46 -8.03 -6.68
N LYS A 82 -11.42 -6.91 -7.41
CA LYS A 82 -10.30 -6.58 -8.30
C LYS A 82 -8.98 -6.45 -7.52
N SER A 83 -9.02 -5.80 -6.36
CA SER A 83 -7.86 -5.63 -5.50
C SER A 83 -7.38 -6.96 -4.94
N LEU A 84 -8.30 -7.82 -4.49
CA LEU A 84 -7.96 -9.17 -4.03
C LEU A 84 -7.30 -10.01 -5.13
N ARG A 85 -7.83 -9.98 -6.36
CA ARG A 85 -7.20 -10.67 -7.50
C ARG A 85 -5.77 -10.16 -7.73
N HIS A 86 -5.52 -8.86 -7.56
CA HIS A 86 -4.17 -8.31 -7.64
C HIS A 86 -3.28 -8.77 -6.48
N MET A 87 -3.78 -8.77 -5.25
CA MET A 87 -3.07 -9.25 -4.06
C MET A 87 -2.65 -10.72 -4.21
N ILE A 88 -3.54 -11.58 -4.72
CA ILE A 88 -3.25 -12.99 -5.01
C ILE A 88 -2.13 -13.12 -6.04
N ARG A 89 -2.20 -12.38 -7.15
CA ARG A 89 -1.14 -12.38 -8.18
C ARG A 89 0.18 -11.86 -7.64
N PHE A 90 0.14 -10.83 -6.80
CA PHE A 90 1.31 -10.25 -6.16
C PHE A 90 2.00 -11.27 -5.26
N ALA A 91 1.23 -12.00 -4.46
CA ALA A 91 1.72 -13.07 -3.60
C ALA A 91 2.37 -14.23 -4.37
N GLN A 92 1.93 -14.49 -5.60
CA GLN A 92 2.47 -15.55 -6.46
C GLN A 92 3.65 -15.12 -7.32
N ALA A 93 4.04 -13.84 -7.28
CA ALA A 93 5.16 -13.36 -8.10
C ALA A 93 6.47 -14.04 -7.67
N PRO A 94 7.33 -14.43 -8.62
CA PRO A 94 8.58 -15.12 -8.29
C PRO A 94 9.56 -14.18 -7.58
N ALA A 95 10.28 -14.68 -6.57
CA ALA A 95 11.21 -13.93 -5.70
C ALA A 95 12.24 -13.05 -6.45
N ARG A 96 12.59 -13.39 -7.70
CA ARG A 96 13.46 -12.57 -8.56
C ARG A 96 12.86 -11.19 -8.93
N ALA A 97 11.57 -11.00 -8.75
CA ALA A 97 10.87 -9.74 -8.98
C ALA A 97 11.10 -8.69 -7.88
N PHE A 98 11.69 -9.07 -6.73
CA PHE A 98 11.72 -8.25 -5.51
C PHE A 98 13.10 -7.66 -5.15
N ARG A 99 14.05 -7.59 -6.10
CA ARG A 99 15.39 -7.03 -5.84
C ARG A 99 15.33 -5.51 -5.65
N GLY A 100 15.06 -5.06 -4.42
CA GLY A 100 14.91 -3.65 -4.07
C GLY A 100 14.41 -3.35 -2.64
N GLY A 101 13.86 -4.33 -1.93
CA GLY A 101 13.78 -4.29 -0.45
C GLY A 101 12.42 -4.28 0.24
N GLU A 102 11.30 -4.71 -0.35
CA GLU A 102 10.01 -4.85 0.37
C GLU A 102 9.12 -5.99 -0.14
N VAL A 103 8.53 -6.75 0.82
CA VAL A 103 7.72 -8.00 0.74
C VAL A 103 8.40 -9.14 -0.06
N PRO A 104 8.18 -10.44 0.25
CA PRO A 104 9.05 -11.54 -0.19
C PRO A 104 9.33 -11.58 -1.69
#